data_AF-S4NST8-F1
#
_entry.id   AF-S4NST8-F1
#
_cell.length_a   1.000
_cell.length_b   1.000
_cell.length_c   1.000
_cell.angle_alpha   90.00
_cell.angle_beta   90.00
_cell.angle_gamma   90.00
#
_symmetry.space_group_name_H-M   'P 1'
#
loop_
_entity.id
_entity.type
_entity.pdbx_description
1 polymer ?
#
loop_
_entity_poly.entity_id
_entity_poly.type
_entity_poly.pdbx_seq_one_letter_code
_entity_poly.pdbx_strand_id
1 'polypeptide(L)'
;MEESALSVLQAFDELRRDLRALSQLPLDISAVYGISPVFSYCEPFPALGLNLDRNPRRRAHASLIKELHNTRLPEYTPVNKAIVELSHSGKWPGDIEAFRCLKAAFHLQIAERLNKQFSLPAHAHDSHVDVLKNGLVFRLQVAHAKEVTLLRRDVQRGVVKFAESEDSVSLQCETVILPRLRGALHGLHQKQPAFGPTVCLLLRWLSCHLLGDHWPRSVAELLVAAVFTHHAPLRPPAQPVSALYRVLKLLGNTDWTSQMLLLDFNDDMSREDIAEVERKFNSREDQTPYLFIATAYDGDLPSVWSRRSPTKQVVLRTQQIAKATLAYLEKALLEDMEDNILPAFVPSLSGYDVLLRLQRGLVPHCSERLDSRPRRPRAEPPPEGAPPVIPVVEFHPVDRYLEELRSAYSEFALFFHDRYGGDVIAVLWKPDIQELKDFQILNAKALKQITVDGETKYKVNIEAIIEDFRIIGTGLVKEVTINSK
;
A
#
# COMPACT_ATOMS: atom_id res chain seq x y z
N MET A 1 -13.47 -2.15 -13.61
CA MET A 1 -12.40 -1.37 -12.95
C MET A 1 -12.66 0.11 -13.13
N GLU A 2 -12.65 0.62 -14.37
CA GLU A 2 -12.85 2.05 -14.65
C GLU A 2 -14.23 2.57 -14.21
N GLU A 3 -15.31 1.84 -14.51
CA GLU A 3 -16.67 2.18 -14.04
C GLU A 3 -16.74 2.25 -12.50
N SER A 4 -16.10 1.31 -11.80
CA SER A 4 -16.04 1.28 -10.35
C SER A 4 -15.26 2.47 -9.80
N ALA A 5 -14.10 2.79 -10.40
CA ALA A 5 -13.31 3.97 -10.02
C ALA A 5 -14.09 5.28 -10.25
N LEU A 6 -14.84 5.38 -11.36
CA LEU A 6 -15.70 6.50 -11.65
C LEU A 6 -16.81 6.66 -10.61
N SER A 7 -17.42 5.55 -10.16
CA SER A 7 -18.41 5.57 -9.07
C SER A 7 -17.81 6.10 -7.76
N VAL A 8 -16.57 5.72 -7.43
CA VAL A 8 -15.87 6.27 -6.26
C VAL A 8 -15.61 7.78 -6.41
N LEU A 9 -15.15 8.23 -7.58
CA LEU A 9 -14.91 9.65 -7.86
C LEU A 9 -16.20 10.48 -7.72
N GLN A 10 -17.31 10.01 -8.28
CA GLN A 10 -18.62 10.68 -8.18
C GLN A 10 -19.11 10.78 -6.73
N ALA A 11 -19.05 9.67 -5.99
CA ALA A 11 -19.42 9.66 -4.57
C ALA A 11 -18.51 10.57 -3.73
N PHE A 12 -17.23 10.64 -4.07
CA PHE A 12 -16.28 11.53 -3.40
C PHE A 12 -16.57 13.00 -3.70
N ASP A 13 -16.93 13.37 -4.93
CA ASP A 13 -17.28 14.75 -5.28
C ASP A 13 -18.61 15.20 -4.65
N GLU A 14 -19.56 14.29 -4.43
CA GLU A 14 -20.70 14.53 -3.55
C GLU A 14 -20.27 14.78 -2.11
N LEU A 15 -19.48 13.87 -1.52
CA LEU A 15 -19.00 14.02 -0.14
C LEU A 15 -18.20 15.30 0.05
N ARG A 16 -17.38 15.70 -0.92
CA ARG A 16 -16.63 16.97 -0.91
C ARG A 16 -17.55 18.20 -0.87
N ARG A 17 -18.69 18.15 -1.56
CA ARG A 17 -19.70 19.22 -1.51
C ARG A 17 -20.37 19.26 -0.14
N ASP A 18 -20.75 18.10 0.38
CA ASP A 18 -21.35 17.97 1.72
C ASP A 18 -20.39 18.49 2.81
N LEU A 19 -19.11 18.11 2.76
CA LEU A 19 -18.06 18.56 3.68
C LEU A 19 -17.87 20.09 3.67
N ARG A 20 -17.80 20.71 2.48
CA ARG A 20 -17.67 22.17 2.37
C ARG A 20 -18.92 22.93 2.83
N ALA A 21 -20.08 22.29 2.78
CA ALA A 21 -21.34 22.84 3.24
C ALA A 21 -21.61 22.60 4.74
N LEU A 22 -20.73 21.90 5.46
CA LEU A 22 -20.87 21.70 6.89
C LEU A 22 -20.85 23.04 7.63
N SER A 23 -21.96 23.34 8.28
CA SER A 23 -22.08 24.53 9.13
C SER A 23 -21.80 24.19 10.60
N GLN A 24 -21.50 25.23 11.39
CA GLN A 24 -21.28 25.13 12.83
C GLN A 24 -20.05 24.28 13.22
N LEU A 25 -19.00 24.32 12.39
CA LEU A 25 -17.66 23.91 12.76
C LEU A 25 -16.89 25.12 13.32
N PRO A 26 -15.90 24.92 14.22
CA PRO A 26 -15.09 26.02 14.75
C PRO A 26 -14.17 26.64 13.69
N LEU A 27 -13.82 25.85 12.68
CA LEU A 27 -13.09 26.24 11.48
C LEU A 27 -13.77 25.56 10.29
N ASP A 28 -14.01 26.33 9.23
CA ASP A 28 -14.55 25.79 7.98
C ASP A 28 -13.55 24.86 7.30
N ILE A 29 -14.06 23.94 6.47
CA ILE A 29 -13.24 23.08 5.63
C ILE A 29 -12.85 23.85 4.37
N SER A 30 -11.56 24.13 4.20
CA SER A 30 -11.02 24.88 3.05
C SER A 30 -10.83 23.99 1.83
N ALA A 31 -10.30 22.78 2.03
CA ALA A 31 -9.99 21.85 0.95
C ALA A 31 -10.14 20.39 1.37
N VAL A 32 -10.38 19.52 0.38
CA VAL A 32 -10.51 18.08 0.57
C VAL A 32 -9.85 17.36 -0.61
N TYR A 33 -8.80 16.58 -0.37
CA TYR A 33 -8.00 15.90 -1.38
C TYR A 33 -8.11 14.38 -1.26
N GLY A 34 -8.46 13.70 -2.35
CA GLY A 34 -8.44 12.24 -2.38
C GLY A 34 -7.00 11.76 -2.59
N ILE A 35 -6.51 10.87 -1.73
CA ILE A 35 -5.13 10.36 -1.79
C ILE A 35 -5.04 8.88 -2.17
N SER A 36 -6.13 8.12 -1.98
CA SER A 36 -6.18 6.72 -2.43
C SER A 36 -5.92 6.58 -3.94
N PRO A 37 -5.31 5.46 -4.37
CA PRO A 37 -4.95 5.24 -5.78
C PRO A 37 -6.12 5.24 -6.77
N VAL A 38 -7.32 4.91 -6.30
CA VAL A 38 -8.56 4.98 -7.10
C VAL A 38 -8.77 6.38 -7.69
N PHE A 39 -8.33 7.44 -7.01
CA PHE A 39 -8.48 8.81 -7.48
C PHE A 39 -7.60 9.16 -8.69
N SER A 40 -6.66 8.30 -9.08
CA SER A 40 -5.95 8.38 -10.36
C SER A 40 -6.11 7.11 -11.19
N TYR A 41 -7.17 6.32 -10.96
CA TYR A 41 -7.47 5.09 -11.70
C TYR A 41 -6.38 4.00 -11.57
N CYS A 42 -5.57 4.07 -10.50
CA CYS A 42 -4.45 3.18 -10.23
C CYS A 42 -4.78 2.09 -9.20
N GLU A 43 -6.06 1.78 -8.99
CA GLU A 43 -6.51 0.73 -8.06
C GLU A 43 -6.94 -0.52 -8.83
N PRO A 44 -6.24 -1.68 -8.71
CA PRO A 44 -6.62 -2.92 -9.37
C PRO A 44 -8.03 -3.39 -8.99
N PHE A 45 -8.40 -3.24 -7.72
CA PHE A 45 -9.72 -3.64 -7.21
C PHE A 45 -10.38 -2.45 -6.49
N PRO A 46 -10.93 -1.47 -7.23
CA PRO A 46 -11.63 -0.34 -6.63
C PRO A 46 -12.77 -0.85 -5.75
N ALA A 47 -12.99 -0.17 -4.63
CA ALA A 47 -14.09 -0.44 -3.73
C ALA A 47 -15.40 -0.52 -4.53
N LEU A 48 -16.12 -1.63 -4.38
CA LEU A 48 -17.45 -1.78 -4.93
C LEU A 48 -18.43 -1.23 -3.89
N GLY A 49 -19.47 -0.52 -4.31
CA GLY A 49 -20.52 -0.07 -3.40
C GLY A 49 -21.10 -1.27 -2.66
N LEU A 50 -20.81 -1.35 -1.37
CA LEU A 50 -21.23 -2.46 -0.53
C LEU A 50 -22.72 -2.38 -0.25
N ASN A 51 -23.35 -3.54 -0.26
CA ASN A 51 -24.66 -3.71 0.34
C ASN A 51 -24.47 -4.38 1.68
N LEU A 52 -24.89 -3.69 2.73
CA LEU A 52 -24.66 -4.10 4.09
C LEU A 52 -25.38 -5.43 4.39
N ASP A 53 -24.69 -6.23 5.19
CA ASP A 53 -25.07 -7.57 5.64
C ASP A 53 -26.55 -7.64 6.07
N ARG A 54 -27.23 -8.72 5.67
CA ARG A 54 -28.70 -8.92 5.81
C ARG A 54 -29.20 -8.97 7.27
N ASN A 55 -28.30 -9.10 8.23
CA ASN A 55 -28.63 -9.18 9.66
C ASN A 55 -27.95 -8.04 10.42
N PRO A 56 -28.71 -7.03 10.89
CA PRO A 56 -28.15 -5.98 11.72
C PRO A 56 -27.55 -6.59 12.98
N ARG A 57 -26.22 -6.55 13.04
CA ARG A 57 -25.42 -6.91 14.21
C ARG A 57 -25.85 -6.00 15.36
N ARG A 58 -26.22 -6.57 16.52
CA ARG A 58 -26.63 -5.79 17.70
C ARG A 58 -25.53 -4.81 18.08
N ARG A 59 -25.88 -3.52 18.19
CA ARG A 59 -25.00 -2.49 18.76
C ARG A 59 -24.82 -2.78 20.25
N ALA A 60 -23.56 -2.93 20.68
CA ALA A 60 -23.17 -2.64 22.05
C ALA A 60 -22.17 -1.48 22.00
N HIS A 61 -22.67 -0.26 22.26
CA HIS A 61 -21.99 1.02 22.53
C HIS A 61 -20.77 1.46 21.68
N ALA A 62 -19.76 0.62 21.42
CA ALA A 62 -18.58 0.94 20.61
C ALA A 62 -17.95 -0.27 19.89
N SER A 63 -18.57 -1.46 19.89
CA SER A 63 -18.02 -2.64 19.18
C SER A 63 -19.11 -3.60 18.69
N LEU A 64 -18.92 -4.15 17.49
CA LEU A 64 -19.73 -5.23 16.94
C LEU A 64 -19.25 -6.56 17.54
N ILE A 65 -19.84 -6.99 18.66
CA ILE A 65 -19.56 -8.31 19.23
C ILE A 65 -20.48 -9.34 18.57
N LYS A 66 -19.87 -10.42 18.08
CA LYS A 66 -20.57 -11.51 17.42
C LYS A 66 -20.88 -12.62 18.43
N GLU A 67 -22.11 -13.13 18.43
CA GLU A 67 -22.40 -14.45 19.01
C GLU A 67 -21.84 -15.50 18.03
N LEU A 68 -20.83 -16.24 18.51
CA LEU A 68 -19.86 -17.05 17.74
C LEU A 68 -20.43 -18.29 17.04
N HIS A 69 -21.74 -18.44 16.92
CA HIS A 69 -22.31 -19.78 16.69
C HIS A 69 -22.32 -20.22 15.22
N ASN A 70 -22.26 -19.31 14.24
CA ASN A 70 -22.28 -19.73 12.83
C ASN A 70 -21.94 -18.63 11.81
N THR A 71 -20.69 -18.18 11.74
CA THR A 71 -20.43 -16.86 11.18
C THR A 71 -19.33 -16.82 10.14
N ARG A 72 -19.71 -16.42 8.93
CA ARG A 72 -18.80 -16.09 7.83
C ARG A 72 -17.92 -14.90 8.19
N LEU A 73 -16.69 -14.88 7.67
CA LEU A 73 -15.81 -13.72 7.73
C LEU A 73 -16.48 -12.55 6.98
N PRO A 74 -16.45 -11.31 7.48
CA PRO A 74 -16.87 -10.16 6.69
C PRO A 74 -16.03 -10.06 5.41
N GLU A 75 -16.67 -9.64 4.32
CA GLU A 75 -15.96 -9.32 3.08
C GLU A 75 -14.98 -8.16 3.31
N TYR A 76 -13.82 -8.22 2.66
CA TYR A 76 -12.82 -7.17 2.76
C TYR A 76 -13.38 -5.87 2.17
N THR A 77 -13.45 -4.85 3.02
CA THR A 77 -13.94 -3.52 2.64
C THR A 77 -12.78 -2.53 2.67
N PRO A 78 -12.24 -2.12 1.51
CA PRO A 78 -11.22 -1.09 1.46
C PRO A 78 -11.81 0.30 1.73
N VAL A 79 -11.00 1.21 2.28
CA VAL A 79 -11.37 2.62 2.47
C VAL A 79 -10.75 3.54 1.42
N ASN A 80 -11.51 4.57 1.05
CA ASN A 80 -11.04 5.64 0.19
C ASN A 80 -10.55 6.80 1.07
N LYS A 81 -9.24 6.96 1.18
CA LYS A 81 -8.60 7.96 2.05
C LYS A 81 -8.64 9.35 1.43
N ALA A 82 -8.98 10.35 2.24
CA ALA A 82 -8.94 11.74 1.86
C ALA A 82 -8.37 12.62 2.98
N ILE A 83 -7.64 13.64 2.57
CA ILE A 83 -7.08 14.68 3.43
C ILE A 83 -8.04 15.87 3.47
N VAL A 84 -8.36 16.35 4.66
CA VAL A 84 -9.21 17.52 4.92
C VAL A 84 -8.34 18.64 5.47
N GLU A 85 -8.40 19.80 4.85
CA GLU A 85 -7.77 21.01 5.36
C GLU A 85 -8.82 21.94 5.96
N LEU A 86 -8.49 22.52 7.10
CA LEU A 86 -9.31 23.51 7.78
C LEU A 86 -8.80 24.91 7.45
N SER A 87 -9.68 25.90 7.54
CA SER A 87 -9.32 27.30 7.46
C SER A 87 -8.21 27.67 8.44
N HIS A 88 -7.37 28.63 8.04
CA HIS A 88 -6.19 29.02 8.82
C HIS A 88 -6.56 29.48 10.24
N SER A 89 -5.80 29.00 11.23
CA SER A 89 -5.95 29.39 12.63
C SER A 89 -4.61 29.36 13.35
N GLY A 90 -4.32 30.40 14.15
CA GLY A 90 -3.14 30.43 15.02
C GLY A 90 -3.33 29.71 16.36
N LYS A 91 -4.54 29.20 16.65
CA LYS A 91 -4.92 28.69 17.98
C LYS A 91 -4.56 27.21 18.23
N TRP A 92 -3.83 26.58 17.31
CA TRP A 92 -3.40 25.19 17.47
C TRP A 92 -2.35 25.07 18.60
N PRO A 93 -2.43 24.05 19.47
CA PRO A 93 -1.43 23.80 20.52
C PRO A 93 -0.01 23.68 19.98
N GLY A 94 0.98 24.00 20.82
CA GLY A 94 2.42 23.87 20.53
C GLY A 94 3.04 22.55 21.03
N ASP A 95 2.22 21.68 21.61
CA ASP A 95 2.57 20.34 22.06
C ASP A 95 1.86 19.30 21.17
N ILE A 96 2.54 18.19 20.85
CA ILE A 96 2.05 17.22 19.86
C ILE A 96 0.83 16.43 20.37
N GLU A 97 0.77 16.11 21.65
CA GLU A 97 -0.35 15.36 22.23
C GLU A 97 -1.59 16.25 22.33
N ALA A 98 -1.42 17.48 22.83
CA ALA A 98 -2.49 18.47 22.85
C ALA A 98 -2.98 18.80 21.43
N PHE A 99 -2.07 18.88 20.46
CA PHE A 99 -2.40 19.10 19.05
C PHE A 99 -3.29 17.96 18.52
N ARG A 100 -2.89 16.70 18.73
CA ARG A 100 -3.64 15.52 18.29
C ARG A 100 -4.99 15.40 19.01
N CYS A 101 -5.06 15.76 20.29
CA CYS A 101 -6.32 15.82 21.03
C CYS A 101 -7.29 16.84 20.43
N LEU A 102 -6.80 18.04 20.06
CA LEU A 102 -7.63 19.03 19.38
C LEU A 102 -8.07 18.56 17.99
N LYS A 103 -7.19 17.90 17.25
CA LYS A 103 -7.51 17.29 15.95
C LYS A 103 -8.60 16.22 16.08
N ALA A 104 -8.54 15.36 17.09
CA ALA A 104 -9.61 14.41 17.41
C ALA A 104 -10.94 15.09 17.77
N ALA A 105 -10.92 16.24 18.44
CA ALA A 105 -12.12 17.02 18.70
C ALA A 105 -12.76 17.56 17.39
N PHE A 106 -11.96 17.95 16.40
CA PHE A 106 -12.47 18.26 15.06
C PHE A 106 -13.07 17.04 14.38
N HIS A 107 -12.46 15.86 14.49
CA HIS A 107 -13.01 14.61 13.96
C HIS A 107 -14.41 14.31 14.53
N LEU A 108 -14.59 14.45 15.85
CA LEU A 108 -15.89 14.28 16.51
C LEU A 108 -16.95 15.24 15.95
N GLN A 109 -16.59 16.52 15.80
CA GLN A 109 -17.52 17.51 15.25
C GLN A 109 -17.85 17.24 13.79
N ILE A 110 -16.87 16.90 12.95
CA ILE A 110 -17.11 16.56 11.54
C ILE A 110 -18.09 15.37 11.44
N ALA A 111 -17.84 14.30 12.20
CA ALA A 111 -18.73 13.13 12.19
C ALA A 111 -20.15 13.46 12.67
N GLU A 112 -20.29 14.24 13.74
CA GLU A 112 -21.58 14.68 14.25
C GLU A 112 -22.34 15.55 13.24
N ARG A 113 -21.64 16.49 12.58
CA ARG A 113 -22.26 17.38 11.59
C ARG A 113 -22.68 16.64 10.32
N LEU A 114 -21.86 15.70 9.82
CA LEU A 114 -22.23 14.86 8.68
C LEU A 114 -23.49 14.04 8.96
N ASN A 115 -23.60 13.49 10.17
CA ASN A 115 -24.78 12.75 10.59
C ASN A 115 -26.01 13.66 10.69
N LYS A 116 -25.90 14.81 11.38
CA LYS A 116 -27.04 15.71 11.61
C LYS A 116 -27.52 16.47 10.37
N GLN A 117 -26.61 16.94 9.51
CA GLN A 117 -26.96 17.81 8.37
C GLN A 117 -27.24 17.02 7.09
N PHE A 118 -26.54 15.91 6.89
CA PHE A 118 -26.61 15.14 5.64
C PHE A 118 -27.11 13.70 5.83
N SER A 119 -27.45 13.30 7.06
CA SER A 119 -27.87 11.92 7.38
C SER A 119 -26.84 10.87 6.96
N LEU A 120 -25.56 11.24 6.91
CA LEU A 120 -24.48 10.34 6.54
C LEU A 120 -23.97 9.59 7.78
N PRO A 121 -23.91 8.23 7.76
CA PRO A 121 -23.25 7.49 8.82
C PRO A 121 -21.77 7.86 8.85
N ALA A 122 -21.35 8.44 9.97
CA ALA A 122 -19.98 8.83 10.22
C ALA A 122 -19.55 8.37 11.61
N HIS A 123 -18.31 7.93 11.73
CA HIS A 123 -17.70 7.53 13.00
C HIS A 123 -16.33 8.17 13.14
N ALA A 124 -16.12 8.88 14.24
CA ALA A 124 -14.86 9.55 14.53
C ALA A 124 -13.94 8.63 15.34
N HIS A 125 -12.68 8.61 14.91
CA HIS A 125 -11.55 8.06 15.63
C HIS A 125 -10.60 9.20 16.06
N ASP A 126 -9.57 8.85 16.83
CA ASP A 126 -8.51 9.77 17.23
C ASP A 126 -7.79 10.40 16.02
N SER A 127 -7.52 9.59 15.00
CA SER A 127 -6.67 9.92 13.86
C SER A 127 -7.45 10.28 12.60
N HIS A 128 -8.74 9.95 12.51
CA HIS A 128 -9.54 10.10 11.30
C HIS A 128 -11.06 10.04 11.56
N VAL A 129 -11.87 10.26 10.52
CA VAL A 129 -13.32 10.03 10.49
C VAL A 129 -13.64 9.07 9.35
N ASP A 130 -14.33 7.96 9.63
CA ASP A 130 -14.87 7.09 8.59
C ASP A 130 -16.31 7.49 8.27
N VAL A 131 -16.64 7.62 6.98
CA VAL A 131 -17.94 8.07 6.47
C VAL A 131 -18.45 7.11 5.40
N LEU A 132 -19.68 6.64 5.53
CA LEU A 132 -20.34 5.83 4.50
C LEU A 132 -21.16 6.73 3.56
N LYS A 133 -20.78 6.76 2.28
CA LYS A 133 -21.48 7.50 1.22
C LYS A 133 -21.64 6.59 0.00
N ASN A 134 -22.87 6.43 -0.48
CA ASN A 134 -23.21 5.63 -1.67
C ASN A 134 -22.65 4.19 -1.62
N GLY A 135 -22.67 3.56 -0.44
CA GLY A 135 -22.14 2.20 -0.22
C GLY A 135 -20.61 2.13 -0.14
N LEU A 136 -19.91 3.26 -0.21
CA LEU A 136 -18.45 3.36 -0.16
C LEU A 136 -18.01 4.01 1.15
N VAL A 137 -16.92 3.50 1.73
CA VAL A 137 -16.35 4.09 2.95
C VAL A 137 -15.22 5.04 2.58
N PHE A 138 -15.31 6.26 3.10
CA PHE A 138 -14.29 7.29 2.99
C PHE A 138 -13.65 7.54 4.35
N ARG A 139 -12.31 7.54 4.39
CA ARG A 139 -11.53 7.84 5.59
C ARG A 139 -10.96 9.25 5.48
N LEU A 140 -11.51 10.17 6.27
CA LEU A 140 -11.13 11.58 6.29
C LEU A 140 -10.09 11.83 7.37
N GLN A 141 -8.95 12.41 7.02
CA GLN A 141 -7.90 12.80 7.96
C GLN A 141 -7.69 14.31 7.89
N VAL A 142 -7.79 14.99 9.02
CA VAL A 142 -7.49 16.44 9.06
C VAL A 142 -5.98 16.65 8.96
N ALA A 143 -5.49 17.34 7.95
CA ALA A 143 -4.09 17.72 7.81
C ALA A 143 -3.83 19.14 8.29
N HIS A 144 -2.64 19.35 8.84
CA HIS A 144 -2.19 20.68 9.25
C HIS A 144 -0.67 20.73 9.29
N ALA A 145 -0.06 21.71 8.62
CA ALA A 145 1.40 21.82 8.49
C ALA A 145 2.15 21.86 9.84
N LYS A 146 1.53 22.46 10.87
CA LYS A 146 2.10 22.52 12.23
C LYS A 146 2.39 21.13 12.81
N GLU A 147 1.61 20.11 12.48
CA GLU A 147 1.83 18.75 13.01
C GLU A 147 3.19 18.20 12.53
N VAL A 148 3.51 18.39 11.25
CA VAL A 148 4.82 18.04 10.68
C VAL A 148 5.94 18.81 11.40
N THR A 149 5.76 20.11 11.64
CA THR A 149 6.75 20.94 12.35
C THR A 149 6.97 20.48 13.79
N LEU A 150 5.90 20.08 14.50
CA LEU A 150 5.99 19.56 15.86
C LEU A 150 6.72 18.21 15.91
N LEU A 151 6.52 17.34 14.93
CA LEU A 151 7.24 16.05 14.83
C LEU A 151 8.74 16.20 14.49
N ARG A 152 9.14 17.33 13.92
CA ARG A 152 10.56 17.67 13.70
C ARG A 152 11.24 18.21 14.96
N ARG A 153 10.46 18.59 15.98
CA ARG A 153 10.98 19.18 17.21
C ARG A 153 11.52 18.08 18.12
N ASP A 154 12.84 18.02 18.25
CA ASP A 154 13.53 17.13 19.18
C ASP A 154 14.15 17.96 20.32
N VAL A 155 13.98 17.53 21.57
CA VAL A 155 14.50 18.24 22.75
C VAL A 155 15.60 17.39 23.37
N GLN A 156 16.83 17.62 22.96
CA GLN A 156 18.00 16.93 23.50
C GLN A 156 18.65 17.80 24.58
N ARG A 157 18.65 17.30 25.83
CA ARG A 157 19.31 17.96 26.98
C ARG A 157 18.88 19.43 27.18
N GLY A 158 17.61 19.74 26.94
CA GLY A 158 17.05 21.10 27.09
C GLY A 158 17.25 22.03 25.89
N VAL A 159 17.95 21.59 24.83
CA VAL A 159 18.09 22.34 23.58
C VAL A 159 17.11 21.79 22.54
N VAL A 160 16.29 22.69 21.98
CA VAL A 160 15.38 22.34 20.88
C VAL A 160 16.20 22.26 19.58
N LYS A 161 16.28 21.07 18.99
CA LYS A 161 16.79 20.84 17.65
C LYS A 161 15.62 20.53 16.72
N PHE A 162 15.70 21.00 15.49
CA PHE A 162 14.79 20.58 14.43
C PHE A 162 15.51 19.55 13.56
N ALA A 163 15.04 18.32 13.60
CA ALA A 163 15.59 17.21 12.82
C ALA A 163 14.45 16.42 12.17
N GLU A 164 14.67 15.93 10.95
CA GLU A 164 13.69 15.07 10.30
C GLU A 164 13.63 13.71 10.99
N SER A 165 12.48 13.40 11.59
CA SER A 165 12.14 12.06 12.07
C SER A 165 11.36 11.30 10.99
N GLU A 166 11.40 9.97 11.03
CA GLU A 166 10.63 9.13 10.11
C GLU A 166 9.13 9.43 10.16
N ASP A 167 8.59 9.67 11.36
CA ASP A 167 7.19 10.06 11.53
C ASP A 167 6.89 11.39 10.86
N SER A 168 7.82 12.38 10.96
CA SER A 168 7.65 13.67 10.30
C SER A 168 7.67 13.56 8.78
N VAL A 169 8.57 12.74 8.23
CA VAL A 169 8.67 12.49 6.79
C VAL A 169 7.42 11.77 6.28
N SER A 170 6.99 10.70 6.98
CA SER A 170 5.79 9.95 6.62
C SER A 170 4.54 10.84 6.62
N LEU A 171 4.36 11.67 7.65
CA LEU A 171 3.22 12.58 7.71
C LEU A 171 3.28 13.65 6.61
N GLN A 172 4.45 14.22 6.32
CA GLN A 172 4.63 15.18 5.23
C GLN A 172 4.33 14.54 3.87
N CYS A 173 4.80 13.32 3.64
CA CYS A 173 4.49 12.57 2.43
C CYS A 173 2.99 12.34 2.28
N GLU A 174 2.30 11.84 3.31
CA GLU A 174 0.87 11.51 3.24
C GLU A 174 -0.02 12.77 3.11
N THR A 175 0.30 13.85 3.83
CA THR A 175 -0.59 15.01 3.95
C THR A 175 -0.27 16.16 3.00
N VAL A 176 0.96 16.26 2.49
CA VAL A 176 1.41 17.40 1.64
C VAL A 176 1.80 16.93 0.25
N ILE A 177 2.67 15.93 0.15
CA ILE A 177 3.23 15.49 -1.15
C ILE A 177 2.23 14.61 -1.91
N LEU A 178 1.61 13.64 -1.24
CA LEU A 178 0.71 12.66 -1.87
C LEU A 178 -0.54 13.29 -2.50
N PRO A 179 -1.22 14.30 -1.91
CA PRO A 179 -2.31 15.00 -2.58
C PRO A 179 -1.91 15.60 -3.93
N ARG A 180 -0.73 16.23 -4.00
CA ARG A 180 -0.18 16.85 -5.21
C ARG A 180 0.16 15.79 -6.26
N LEU A 181 0.89 14.75 -5.83
CA LEU A 181 1.24 13.63 -6.70
C LEU A 181 -0.01 12.94 -7.24
N ARG A 182 -1.01 12.65 -6.40
CA ARG A 182 -2.26 12.01 -6.84
C ARG A 182 -3.01 12.86 -7.87
N GLY A 183 -3.03 14.19 -7.68
CA GLY A 183 -3.58 15.13 -8.66
C GLY A 183 -2.83 15.10 -10.01
N ALA A 184 -1.50 15.07 -9.98
CA ALA A 184 -0.66 14.97 -11.17
C ALA A 184 -0.87 13.65 -11.93
N LEU A 185 -0.90 12.53 -11.21
CA LEU A 185 -1.17 11.20 -11.78
C LEU A 185 -2.60 11.10 -12.34
N HIS A 186 -3.58 11.72 -11.68
CA HIS A 186 -4.93 11.85 -12.22
C HIS A 186 -4.91 12.64 -13.54
N GLY A 187 -4.23 13.79 -13.57
CA GLY A 187 -4.05 14.59 -14.78
C GLY A 187 -3.36 13.81 -15.91
N LEU A 188 -2.35 12.99 -15.58
CA LEU A 188 -1.71 12.10 -16.55
C LEU A 188 -2.69 11.06 -17.09
N HIS A 189 -3.52 10.44 -16.25
CA HIS A 189 -4.56 9.51 -16.70
C HIS A 189 -5.56 10.18 -17.65
N GLN A 190 -6.02 11.39 -17.34
CA GLN A 190 -6.94 12.14 -18.22
C GLN A 190 -6.32 12.41 -19.60
N LYS A 191 -5.01 12.71 -19.65
CA LYS A 191 -4.27 12.90 -20.91
C LYS A 191 -3.99 11.57 -21.63
N GLN A 192 -3.74 10.50 -20.87
CA GLN A 192 -3.28 9.19 -21.34
C GLN A 192 -4.08 8.06 -20.65
N PRO A 193 -5.28 7.70 -21.14
CA PRO A 193 -6.18 6.77 -20.45
C PRO A 193 -5.59 5.37 -20.20
N ALA A 194 -4.59 4.95 -20.98
CA ALA A 194 -3.89 3.68 -20.75
C ALA A 194 -3.05 3.68 -19.45
N PHE A 195 -2.71 4.82 -18.87
CA PHE A 195 -1.83 4.93 -17.69
C PHE A 195 -2.35 4.14 -16.48
N GLY A 196 -3.54 4.47 -15.96
CA GLY A 196 -4.11 3.82 -14.77
C GLY A 196 -4.22 2.30 -14.89
N PRO A 197 -4.84 1.78 -15.98
CA PRO A 197 -4.87 0.34 -16.24
C PRO A 197 -3.48 -0.32 -16.35
N THR A 198 -2.47 0.40 -16.87
CA THR A 198 -1.08 -0.10 -16.92
C THR A 198 -0.49 -0.23 -15.53
N VAL A 199 -0.72 0.75 -14.64
CA VAL A 199 -0.33 0.64 -13.23
C VAL A 199 -0.98 -0.58 -12.59
N CYS A 200 -2.27 -0.78 -12.82
CA CYS A 200 -2.97 -1.93 -12.27
C CYS A 200 -2.38 -3.26 -12.77
N LEU A 201 -2.04 -3.36 -14.05
CA LEU A 201 -1.34 -4.53 -14.61
C LEU A 201 0.04 -4.73 -14.00
N LEU A 202 0.84 -3.67 -13.83
CA LEU A 202 2.15 -3.77 -13.21
C LEU A 202 2.05 -4.24 -11.75
N LEU A 203 1.11 -3.70 -10.98
CA LEU A 203 0.89 -4.11 -9.59
C LEU A 203 0.46 -5.57 -9.49
N ARG A 204 -0.40 -6.02 -10.42
CA ARG A 204 -0.82 -7.42 -10.53
C ARG A 204 0.36 -8.33 -10.89
N TRP A 205 1.20 -7.90 -11.82
CA TRP A 205 2.42 -8.62 -12.22
C TRP A 205 3.44 -8.70 -11.08
N LEU A 206 3.72 -7.59 -10.39
CA LEU A 206 4.61 -7.58 -9.24
C LEU A 206 4.10 -8.50 -8.13
N SER A 207 2.81 -8.45 -7.84
CA SER A 207 2.23 -9.22 -6.73
C SER A 207 2.13 -10.71 -7.04
N CYS A 208 1.75 -11.11 -8.27
CA CYS A 208 1.73 -12.52 -8.63
C CYS A 208 3.14 -13.12 -8.59
N HIS A 209 4.18 -12.34 -8.92
CA HIS A 209 5.59 -12.73 -8.76
C HIS A 209 6.13 -12.59 -7.33
N LEU A 210 5.24 -12.38 -6.35
CA LEU A 210 5.53 -12.28 -4.92
C LEU A 210 6.45 -11.11 -4.54
N LEU A 211 6.44 -10.04 -5.34
CA LEU A 211 7.22 -8.83 -5.13
C LEU A 211 6.38 -7.64 -4.65
N GLY A 212 5.04 -7.75 -4.70
CA GLY A 212 4.10 -6.64 -4.44
C GLY A 212 4.36 -5.88 -3.13
N ASP A 213 4.52 -6.60 -2.02
CA ASP A 213 4.77 -6.00 -0.70
C ASP A 213 6.11 -5.25 -0.58
N HIS A 214 7.06 -5.54 -1.47
CA HIS A 214 8.38 -4.91 -1.48
C HIS A 214 8.46 -3.72 -2.45
N TRP A 215 7.40 -3.44 -3.19
CA TRP A 215 7.31 -2.34 -4.13
C TRP A 215 6.27 -1.33 -3.63
N PRO A 216 6.69 -0.17 -3.10
CA PRO A 216 5.75 0.87 -2.74
C PRO A 216 4.89 1.24 -3.94
N ARG A 217 3.58 1.36 -3.74
CA ARG A 217 2.65 1.63 -4.84
C ARG A 217 3.00 2.94 -5.58
N SER A 218 3.38 3.99 -4.87
CA SER A 218 3.82 5.24 -5.48
C SER A 218 5.01 5.05 -6.42
N VAL A 219 5.95 4.15 -6.09
CA VAL A 219 7.10 3.84 -6.95
C VAL A 219 6.66 3.12 -8.22
N ALA A 220 5.73 2.17 -8.12
CA ALA A 220 5.15 1.50 -9.29
C ALA A 220 4.37 2.49 -10.18
N GLU A 221 3.58 3.39 -9.58
CA GLU A 221 2.86 4.46 -10.29
C GLU A 221 3.81 5.38 -11.05
N LEU A 222 4.89 5.83 -10.40
CA LEU A 222 5.89 6.70 -11.00
C LEU A 222 6.71 5.99 -12.09
N LEU A 223 7.06 4.71 -11.91
CA LEU A 223 7.74 3.92 -12.93
C LEU A 223 6.90 3.79 -14.21
N VAL A 224 5.59 3.57 -14.07
CA VAL A 224 4.68 3.58 -15.22
C VAL A 224 4.58 4.98 -15.82
N ALA A 225 4.47 6.02 -14.99
CA ALA A 225 4.41 7.40 -15.46
C ALA A 225 5.60 7.76 -16.35
N ALA A 226 6.80 7.29 -16.00
CA ALA A 226 8.01 7.48 -16.80
C ALA A 226 7.88 6.99 -18.26
N VAL A 227 7.13 5.91 -18.51
CA VAL A 227 6.89 5.40 -19.88
C VAL A 227 5.97 6.32 -20.68
N PHE A 228 5.09 7.06 -20.01
CA PHE A 228 4.18 8.02 -20.64
C PHE A 228 4.77 9.42 -20.75
N THR A 229 5.71 9.81 -19.89
CA THR A 229 6.40 11.12 -19.93
C THR A 229 7.66 11.06 -20.79
N HIS A 230 8.49 10.02 -20.64
CA HIS A 230 9.74 9.84 -21.41
C HIS A 230 9.54 8.91 -22.60
N HIS A 231 8.46 9.15 -23.36
CA HIS A 231 8.06 8.25 -24.44
C HIS A 231 8.94 8.36 -25.70
N ALA A 232 9.69 9.45 -25.86
CA ALA A 232 10.53 9.70 -27.03
C ALA A 232 11.59 8.59 -27.22
N PRO A 233 11.89 8.18 -28.48
CA PRO A 233 11.40 8.71 -29.75
C PRO A 233 10.03 8.15 -30.19
N LEU A 234 9.42 7.26 -29.40
CA LEU A 234 8.11 6.68 -29.70
C LEU A 234 6.98 7.63 -29.29
N ARG A 235 5.75 7.29 -29.68
CA ARG A 235 4.53 7.90 -29.12
C ARG A 235 4.21 7.28 -27.75
N PRO A 236 3.49 7.99 -26.85
CA PRO A 236 2.94 7.39 -25.64
C PRO A 236 2.15 6.12 -25.99
N PRO A 237 2.26 5.04 -25.18
CA PRO A 237 1.55 3.82 -25.47
C PRO A 237 0.03 4.01 -25.29
N ALA A 238 -0.75 3.64 -26.30
CA ALA A 238 -2.21 3.80 -26.27
C ALA A 238 -2.94 2.61 -25.62
N GLN A 239 -2.26 1.49 -25.39
CA GLN A 239 -2.85 0.24 -24.90
C GLN A 239 -2.13 -0.23 -23.64
N PRO A 240 -2.85 -0.64 -22.57
CA PRO A 240 -2.24 -1.02 -21.30
C PRO A 240 -1.22 -2.15 -21.39
N VAL A 241 -1.48 -3.17 -22.22
CA VAL A 241 -0.57 -4.31 -22.41
C VAL A 241 0.74 -3.88 -23.09
N SER A 242 0.65 -3.02 -24.11
CA SER A 242 1.84 -2.44 -24.78
C SER A 242 2.63 -1.54 -23.83
N ALA A 243 1.94 -0.77 -22.99
CA ALA A 243 2.57 0.04 -21.97
C ALA A 243 3.27 -0.82 -20.92
N LEU A 244 2.65 -1.91 -20.45
CA LEU A 244 3.25 -2.86 -19.52
C LEU A 244 4.54 -3.45 -20.11
N TYR A 245 4.52 -3.86 -21.38
CA TYR A 245 5.72 -4.33 -22.09
C TYR A 245 6.86 -3.30 -22.03
N ARG A 246 6.57 -2.03 -22.30
CA ARG A 246 7.56 -0.93 -22.22
C ARG A 246 8.06 -0.71 -20.79
N VAL A 247 7.19 -0.83 -19.79
CA VAL A 247 7.56 -0.74 -18.37
C VAL A 247 8.50 -1.87 -17.98
N LEU A 248 8.20 -3.12 -18.37
CA LEU A 248 9.08 -4.27 -18.13
C LEU A 248 10.43 -4.10 -18.83
N LYS A 249 10.44 -3.54 -20.05
CA LYS A 249 11.67 -3.23 -20.78
C LYS A 249 12.51 -2.15 -20.07
N LEU A 250 11.88 -1.07 -19.62
CA LEU A 250 12.52 -0.03 -18.80
C LEU A 250 13.13 -0.67 -17.54
N LEU A 251 12.31 -1.43 -16.80
CA LEU A 251 12.72 -2.08 -15.55
C LEU A 251 13.90 -3.04 -15.75
N GLY A 252 13.79 -3.94 -16.72
CA GLY A 252 14.78 -4.98 -16.98
C GLY A 252 16.11 -4.45 -17.54
N ASN A 253 16.07 -3.41 -18.39
CA ASN A 253 17.24 -2.99 -19.16
C ASN A 253 17.96 -1.76 -18.61
N THR A 254 17.35 -1.03 -17.69
CA THR A 254 17.99 0.14 -17.05
C THR A 254 19.05 -0.28 -16.04
N ASP A 255 20.19 0.40 -16.08
CA ASP A 255 21.19 0.37 -15.02
C ASP A 255 20.87 1.42 -13.95
N TRP A 256 20.19 0.96 -12.89
CA TRP A 256 19.77 1.80 -11.76
C TRP A 256 20.94 2.32 -10.91
N THR A 257 22.18 1.85 -11.14
CA THR A 257 23.35 2.42 -10.47
C THR A 257 23.76 3.77 -11.06
N SER A 258 23.48 4.00 -12.34
CA SER A 258 23.92 5.20 -13.07
C SER A 258 22.75 6.08 -13.54
N GLN A 259 21.54 5.55 -13.56
CA GLN A 259 20.35 6.25 -14.05
C GLN A 259 19.37 6.60 -12.93
N MET A 260 18.82 7.81 -13.00
CA MET A 260 17.67 8.25 -12.23
C MET A 260 16.48 8.53 -13.15
N LEU A 261 15.28 8.52 -12.58
CA LEU A 261 14.08 9.01 -13.26
C LEU A 261 13.68 10.35 -12.62
N LEU A 262 13.62 11.39 -13.44
CA LEU A 262 13.08 12.68 -13.06
C LEU A 262 11.73 12.88 -13.75
N LEU A 263 10.67 13.07 -12.97
CA LEU A 263 9.31 13.19 -13.50
C LEU A 263 8.75 14.57 -13.23
N ASP A 264 8.69 15.35 -14.31
CA ASP A 264 8.04 16.64 -14.34
C ASP A 264 6.76 16.56 -15.17
N PHE A 265 5.62 16.57 -14.49
CA PHE A 265 4.32 16.35 -15.13
C PHE A 265 3.76 17.60 -15.82
N ASN A 266 4.23 18.78 -15.43
CA ASN A 266 3.71 20.08 -15.87
C ASN A 266 4.80 21.07 -16.28
N ASP A 267 6.06 20.63 -16.43
CA ASP A 267 7.21 21.51 -16.66
C ASP A 267 7.41 22.53 -15.50
N ASP A 268 7.16 22.08 -14.27
CA ASP A 268 7.24 22.88 -13.04
C ASP A 268 8.68 22.99 -12.49
N MET A 269 9.64 22.16 -12.95
CA MET A 269 11.01 22.13 -12.43
C MET A 269 11.93 23.13 -13.15
N SER A 270 12.57 24.01 -12.38
CA SER A 270 13.62 24.88 -12.91
C SER A 270 14.90 24.10 -13.21
N ARG A 271 15.82 24.69 -14.01
CA ARG A 271 17.12 24.06 -14.29
C ARG A 271 17.95 23.91 -13.01
N GLU A 272 17.79 24.85 -12.09
CA GLU A 272 18.42 24.84 -10.77
C GLU A 272 17.90 23.68 -9.93
N ASP A 273 16.59 23.42 -9.94
CA ASP A 273 16.00 22.28 -9.24
C ASP A 273 16.51 20.95 -9.81
N ILE A 274 16.58 20.84 -11.14
CA ILE A 274 17.10 19.66 -11.83
C ILE A 274 18.56 19.40 -11.43
N ALA A 275 19.41 20.44 -11.50
CA ALA A 275 20.82 20.34 -11.14
C ALA A 275 21.02 19.95 -9.67
N GLU A 276 20.15 20.42 -8.77
CA GLU A 276 20.19 20.06 -7.36
C GLU A 276 19.79 18.59 -7.13
N VAL A 277 18.78 18.08 -7.84
CA VAL A 277 18.40 16.66 -7.79
C VAL A 277 19.53 15.78 -8.34
N GLU A 278 20.15 16.16 -9.46
CA GLU A 278 21.31 15.47 -10.03
C GLU A 278 22.50 15.46 -9.06
N ARG A 279 22.78 16.58 -8.40
CA ARG A 279 23.83 16.67 -7.39
C ARG A 279 23.56 15.70 -6.23
N LYS A 280 22.34 15.67 -5.70
CA LYS A 280 21.93 14.74 -4.63
C LYS A 280 22.00 13.28 -5.08
N PHE A 281 21.61 12.97 -6.32
CA PHE A 281 21.77 11.64 -6.89
C PHE A 281 23.25 11.24 -6.93
N ASN A 282 24.13 12.10 -7.42
CA ASN A 282 25.56 11.79 -7.53
C ASN A 282 26.29 11.74 -6.18
N SER A 283 25.82 12.46 -5.16
CA SER A 283 26.41 12.44 -3.82
C SER A 283 25.79 11.40 -2.87
N ARG A 284 24.98 10.46 -3.38
CA ARG A 284 24.31 9.45 -2.55
C ARG A 284 25.29 8.44 -1.96
N GLU A 285 25.17 8.18 -0.67
CA GLU A 285 25.94 7.15 0.03
C GLU A 285 25.40 5.75 -0.32
N ASP A 286 26.31 4.80 -0.55
CA ASP A 286 26.02 3.39 -0.82
C ASP A 286 24.96 3.11 -1.91
N GLN A 287 24.79 4.03 -2.86
CA GLN A 287 23.75 3.94 -3.89
C GLN A 287 22.32 3.86 -3.31
N THR A 288 22.06 4.50 -2.17
CA THR A 288 20.73 4.51 -1.53
C THR A 288 19.96 5.81 -1.80
N PRO A 289 18.67 5.76 -2.21
CA PRO A 289 17.95 4.56 -2.67
C PRO A 289 18.49 4.03 -4.00
N TYR A 290 18.40 2.70 -4.20
CA TYR A 290 18.90 2.05 -5.41
C TYR A 290 18.08 2.41 -6.66
N LEU A 291 16.76 2.49 -6.50
CA LEU A 291 15.85 3.02 -7.51
C LEU A 291 15.58 4.48 -7.18
N PHE A 292 16.17 5.42 -7.91
CA PHE A 292 16.01 6.85 -7.65
C PHE A 292 14.98 7.46 -8.60
N ILE A 293 13.81 7.84 -8.06
CA ILE A 293 12.72 8.46 -8.83
C ILE A 293 12.29 9.73 -8.14
N ALA A 294 12.63 10.88 -8.72
CA ALA A 294 12.29 12.19 -8.18
C ALA A 294 11.14 12.84 -8.98
N THR A 295 10.32 13.61 -8.29
CA THR A 295 9.23 14.41 -8.90
C THR A 295 9.35 15.88 -8.54
N ALA A 296 8.71 16.74 -9.34
CA ALA A 296 8.58 18.17 -9.05
C ALA A 296 7.88 18.47 -7.69
N TYR A 297 7.22 17.49 -7.08
CA TYR A 297 6.47 17.64 -5.84
C TYR A 297 7.23 17.23 -4.58
N ASP A 298 8.38 16.57 -4.74
CA ASP A 298 9.15 15.97 -3.65
C ASP A 298 9.73 17.03 -2.67
N GLY A 299 9.88 18.28 -3.14
CA GLY A 299 10.46 19.37 -2.37
C GLY A 299 11.88 19.03 -1.90
N ASP A 300 12.15 19.23 -0.61
CA ASP A 300 13.47 18.97 -0.02
C ASP A 300 13.84 17.47 0.07
N LEU A 301 12.87 16.58 -0.18
CA LEU A 301 12.96 15.13 -0.01
C LEU A 301 12.94 14.39 -1.36
N PRO A 302 13.92 14.58 -2.26
CA PRO A 302 13.90 13.91 -3.55
C PRO A 302 13.93 12.39 -3.38
N SER A 303 13.18 11.71 -4.25
CA SER A 303 13.11 10.24 -4.23
C SER A 303 12.56 9.64 -2.95
N VAL A 304 11.75 10.41 -2.20
CA VAL A 304 11.19 9.98 -0.91
C VAL A 304 10.37 8.68 -1.02
N TRP A 305 9.67 8.48 -2.13
CA TRP A 305 8.82 7.31 -2.36
C TRP A 305 9.60 6.00 -2.46
N SER A 306 10.85 6.05 -2.90
CA SER A 306 11.73 4.88 -3.03
C SER A 306 12.86 4.84 -1.99
N ARG A 307 12.90 5.79 -1.05
CA ARG A 307 13.96 5.95 -0.03
C ARG A 307 14.25 4.66 0.74
N ARG A 308 13.21 3.89 1.08
CA ARG A 308 13.32 2.66 1.89
C ARG A 308 13.16 1.37 1.09
N SER A 309 12.34 1.40 0.04
CA SER A 309 11.96 0.22 -0.74
C SER A 309 11.61 0.65 -2.16
N PRO A 310 11.84 -0.17 -3.21
CA PRO A 310 12.46 -1.48 -3.18
C PRO A 310 13.96 -1.43 -2.82
N THR A 311 14.45 -2.44 -2.10
CA THR A 311 15.89 -2.61 -1.86
C THR A 311 16.60 -3.03 -3.14
N LYS A 312 17.94 -2.89 -3.18
CA LYS A 312 18.76 -3.31 -4.32
C LYS A 312 18.48 -4.77 -4.72
N GLN A 313 18.39 -5.68 -3.76
CA GLN A 313 18.12 -7.10 -4.02
C GLN A 313 16.74 -7.32 -4.66
N VAL A 314 15.73 -6.62 -4.16
CA VAL A 314 14.37 -6.67 -4.71
C VAL A 314 14.35 -6.16 -6.14
N VAL A 315 15.00 -5.02 -6.42
CA VAL A 315 15.08 -4.48 -7.79
C VAL A 315 15.78 -5.48 -8.71
N LEU A 316 16.97 -5.98 -8.36
CA LEU A 316 17.71 -6.95 -9.18
C LEU A 316 16.90 -8.22 -9.47
N ARG A 317 16.20 -8.76 -8.47
CA ARG A 317 15.28 -9.89 -8.67
C ARG A 317 14.15 -9.53 -9.63
N THR A 318 13.58 -8.34 -9.48
CA THR A 318 12.53 -7.84 -10.37
C THR A 318 13.03 -7.68 -11.80
N GLN A 319 14.26 -7.19 -12.01
CA GLN A 319 14.88 -7.10 -13.34
C GLN A 319 15.06 -8.48 -13.98
N GLN A 320 15.48 -9.48 -13.21
CA GLN A 320 15.62 -10.86 -13.69
C GLN A 320 14.26 -11.41 -14.17
N ILE A 321 13.21 -11.23 -13.37
CA ILE A 321 11.86 -11.71 -13.71
C ILE A 321 11.29 -10.91 -14.89
N ALA A 322 11.53 -9.60 -14.97
CA ALA A 322 11.14 -8.76 -16.09
C ALA A 322 11.78 -9.24 -17.41
N LYS A 323 13.10 -9.52 -17.42
CA LYS A 323 13.80 -10.06 -18.59
C LYS A 323 13.25 -11.42 -19.01
N ALA A 324 13.01 -12.34 -18.06
CA ALA A 324 12.41 -13.63 -18.35
C ALA A 324 10.99 -13.50 -18.90
N THR A 325 10.20 -12.57 -18.35
CA THR A 325 8.85 -12.27 -18.83
C THR A 325 8.88 -11.71 -20.25
N LEU A 326 9.78 -10.78 -20.55
CA LEU A 326 9.95 -10.22 -21.89
C LEU A 326 10.32 -11.30 -22.91
N ALA A 327 11.30 -12.15 -22.60
CA ALA A 327 11.70 -13.25 -23.46
C ALA A 327 10.54 -14.24 -23.72
N TYR A 328 9.73 -14.53 -22.69
CA TYR A 328 8.53 -15.33 -22.85
C TYR A 328 7.50 -14.64 -23.75
N LEU A 329 7.21 -13.35 -23.54
CA LEU A 329 6.24 -12.60 -24.34
C LEU A 329 6.69 -12.46 -25.80
N GLU A 330 7.97 -12.20 -26.06
CA GLU A 330 8.52 -12.12 -27.41
C GLU A 330 8.34 -13.47 -28.14
N LYS A 331 8.73 -14.58 -27.49
CA LYS A 331 8.53 -15.92 -28.06
C LYS A 331 7.04 -16.24 -28.29
N ALA A 332 6.23 -16.10 -27.25
CA ALA A 332 4.81 -16.47 -27.30
C ALA A 332 4.05 -15.66 -28.36
N LEU A 333 4.29 -14.34 -28.45
CA LEU A 333 3.54 -13.47 -29.35
C LEU A 333 4.10 -13.44 -30.78
N LEU A 334 5.41 -13.59 -30.98
CA LEU A 334 6.05 -13.42 -32.29
C LEU A 334 6.39 -14.74 -32.97
N GLU A 335 6.72 -15.79 -32.21
CA GLU A 335 7.11 -17.10 -32.76
C GLU A 335 5.93 -18.08 -32.70
N ASP A 336 5.37 -18.27 -31.51
CA ASP A 336 4.33 -19.28 -31.26
C ASP A 336 2.92 -18.78 -31.61
N MET A 337 2.76 -17.46 -31.82
CA MET A 337 1.49 -16.79 -32.11
C MET A 337 0.38 -17.13 -31.10
N GLU A 338 0.75 -17.26 -29.82
CA GLU A 338 -0.17 -17.53 -28.73
C GLU A 338 -0.98 -16.28 -28.35
N ASP A 339 -2.30 -16.42 -28.27
CA ASP A 339 -3.18 -15.34 -27.80
C ASP A 339 -3.19 -15.21 -26.26
N ASN A 340 -2.74 -16.23 -25.53
CA ASN A 340 -2.84 -16.30 -24.08
C ASN A 340 -1.51 -15.98 -23.38
N ILE A 341 -1.37 -14.74 -22.92
CA ILE A 341 -0.19 -14.28 -22.17
C ILE A 341 -0.29 -14.45 -20.66
N LEU A 342 -1.37 -15.05 -20.12
CA LEU A 342 -1.54 -15.26 -18.68
C LEU A 342 -0.41 -16.05 -18.00
N PRO A 343 0.29 -16.99 -18.66
CA PRO A 343 1.46 -17.65 -18.05
C PRO A 343 2.56 -16.69 -17.61
N ALA A 344 2.64 -15.49 -18.20
CA ALA A 344 3.56 -14.42 -17.77
C ALA A 344 3.31 -13.92 -16.34
N PHE A 345 2.14 -14.23 -15.77
CA PHE A 345 1.71 -13.86 -14.42
C PHE A 345 1.69 -15.04 -13.45
N VAL A 346 2.36 -16.15 -13.80
CA VAL A 346 2.50 -17.30 -12.89
C VAL A 346 3.88 -17.24 -12.23
N PRO A 347 3.97 -17.13 -10.89
CA PRO A 347 5.25 -17.16 -10.21
C PRO A 347 5.91 -18.54 -10.30
N SER A 348 7.24 -18.56 -10.31
CA SER A 348 7.95 -19.74 -9.86
C SER A 348 8.02 -19.75 -8.34
N LEU A 349 7.44 -20.78 -7.72
CA LEU A 349 7.60 -21.05 -6.28
C LEU A 349 8.87 -21.86 -5.98
N SER A 350 9.65 -22.22 -7.01
CA SER A 350 10.94 -22.86 -6.82
C SER A 350 11.94 -21.89 -6.16
N GLY A 351 12.71 -22.40 -5.20
CA GLY A 351 13.72 -21.63 -4.47
C GLY A 351 13.26 -21.05 -3.12
N TYR A 352 11.96 -21.10 -2.79
CA TYR A 352 11.49 -20.82 -1.43
C TYR A 352 11.61 -22.06 -0.55
N ASP A 353 11.99 -21.86 0.72
CA ASP A 353 12.26 -22.94 1.66
C ASP A 353 10.96 -23.52 2.26
N VAL A 354 9.96 -22.66 2.51
CA VAL A 354 8.67 -23.07 3.08
C VAL A 354 7.53 -22.38 2.34
N LEU A 355 6.43 -23.10 2.10
CA LEU A 355 5.20 -22.58 1.51
C LEU A 355 4.04 -22.79 2.48
N LEU A 356 3.39 -21.69 2.86
CA LEU A 356 2.20 -21.70 3.72
C LEU A 356 0.96 -21.53 2.84
N ARG A 357 0.21 -22.62 2.64
CA ARG A 357 -1.05 -22.57 1.90
C ARG A 357 -2.18 -22.13 2.82
N LEU A 358 -2.93 -21.12 2.40
CA LEU A 358 -4.00 -20.49 3.15
C LEU A 358 -5.37 -21.06 2.79
N GLN A 359 -6.33 -20.93 3.70
CA GLN A 359 -7.73 -21.21 3.40
C GLN A 359 -8.30 -20.14 2.48
N ARG A 360 -8.56 -20.50 1.21
CA ARG A 360 -9.08 -19.59 0.17
C ARG A 360 -10.29 -18.75 0.58
N GLY A 361 -11.21 -19.31 1.37
CA GLY A 361 -12.40 -18.60 1.84
C GLY A 361 -12.12 -17.47 2.84
N LEU A 362 -10.91 -17.38 3.37
CA LEU A 362 -10.45 -16.34 4.30
C LEU A 362 -9.46 -15.36 3.65
N VAL A 363 -9.10 -15.59 2.39
CA VAL A 363 -8.18 -14.74 1.62
C VAL A 363 -9.00 -13.68 0.88
N PRO A 364 -8.81 -12.38 1.20
CA PRO A 364 -9.42 -11.31 0.43
C PRO A 364 -9.03 -11.39 -1.04
N HIS A 365 -9.92 -10.96 -1.92
CA HIS A 365 -9.73 -10.99 -3.38
C HIS A 365 -9.49 -12.37 -4.00
N CYS A 366 -9.76 -13.47 -3.28
CA CYS A 366 -9.54 -14.82 -3.81
C CYS A 366 -10.38 -15.11 -5.06
N SER A 367 -11.53 -14.44 -5.25
CA SER A 367 -12.35 -14.57 -6.48
C SER A 367 -11.82 -13.77 -7.67
N GLU A 368 -10.89 -12.85 -7.43
CA GLU A 368 -10.31 -11.93 -8.40
C GLU A 368 -8.91 -12.36 -8.86
N ARG A 369 -8.48 -13.58 -8.47
CA ARG A 369 -7.25 -14.19 -8.97
C ARG A 369 -7.32 -14.41 -10.48
N LEU A 370 -6.15 -14.43 -11.12
CA LEU A 370 -6.02 -14.60 -12.57
C LEU A 370 -6.52 -15.96 -13.08
N ASP A 371 -6.45 -17.00 -12.25
CA ASP A 371 -6.94 -18.35 -12.52
C ASP A 371 -8.44 -18.53 -12.20
N SER A 372 -9.07 -17.53 -11.59
CA SER A 372 -10.47 -17.59 -11.19
C SER A 372 -11.41 -17.17 -12.32
N ARG A 373 -12.57 -17.82 -12.41
CA ARG A 373 -13.60 -17.42 -13.37
C ARG A 373 -14.10 -16.01 -13.03
N PRO A 374 -14.18 -15.09 -14.01
CA PRO A 374 -14.71 -13.75 -13.77
C PRO A 374 -16.11 -13.83 -13.16
N ARG A 375 -16.25 -13.32 -11.94
CA ARG A 375 -17.57 -13.09 -11.34
C ARG A 375 -17.89 -11.62 -11.45
N ARG A 376 -19.07 -11.31 -11.99
CA ARG A 376 -19.60 -9.95 -11.85
C ARG A 376 -19.88 -9.74 -10.36
N PRO A 377 -19.35 -8.67 -9.75
CA PRO A 377 -19.71 -8.35 -8.39
C PRO A 377 -21.22 -8.08 -8.36
N ARG A 378 -21.94 -8.80 -7.52
CA ARG A 378 -23.39 -8.64 -7.41
C ARG A 378 -23.66 -7.67 -6.27
N ALA A 379 -23.94 -6.42 -6.64
CA ALA A 379 -24.56 -5.49 -5.71
C ALA A 379 -26.02 -5.94 -5.50
N GLU A 380 -26.29 -6.73 -4.46
CA GLU A 380 -27.68 -7.05 -4.08
C GLU A 380 -28.29 -5.87 -3.31
N PRO A 381 -29.47 -5.34 -3.68
CA PRO A 381 -30.03 -4.17 -3.03
C PRO A 381 -30.19 -4.38 -1.51
N PRO A 382 -29.96 -3.34 -0.69
CA PRO A 382 -30.13 -3.45 0.76
C PRO A 382 -31.58 -3.80 1.10
N PRO A 383 -31.82 -4.54 2.20
CA PRO A 383 -33.18 -4.78 2.68
C PRO A 383 -33.87 -3.46 3.02
N GLU A 384 -35.12 -3.30 2.57
CA GLU A 384 -35.92 -2.10 2.81
C GLU A 384 -36.00 -1.80 4.32
N GLY A 385 -35.67 -0.56 4.70
CA GLY A 385 -35.84 -0.05 6.05
C GLY A 385 -34.68 -0.26 7.04
N ALA A 386 -33.58 -0.92 6.65
CA ALA A 386 -32.40 -1.02 7.52
C ALA A 386 -31.57 0.29 7.49
N PRO A 387 -31.21 0.88 8.65
CA PRO A 387 -30.37 2.07 8.66
C PRO A 387 -28.95 1.71 8.17
N PRO A 388 -28.31 2.57 7.37
CA PRO A 388 -26.96 2.32 6.90
C PRO A 388 -25.96 2.36 8.07
N VAL A 389 -25.09 1.36 8.14
CA VAL A 389 -24.07 1.16 9.17
C VAL A 389 -22.71 1.00 8.50
N ILE A 390 -21.67 1.66 9.02
CA ILE A 390 -20.31 1.48 8.51
C ILE A 390 -19.89 0.01 8.73
N PRO A 391 -19.48 -0.72 7.67
CA PRO A 391 -19.06 -2.11 7.80
C PRO A 391 -17.69 -2.22 8.50
N VAL A 392 -17.24 -3.46 8.75
CA VAL A 392 -15.86 -3.70 9.18
C VAL A 392 -14.94 -3.38 7.99
N VAL A 393 -14.08 -2.38 8.16
CA VAL A 393 -13.20 -1.85 7.11
C VAL A 393 -11.75 -2.24 7.35
N GLU A 394 -10.96 -2.35 6.28
CA GLU A 394 -9.50 -2.62 6.31
C GLU A 394 -9.08 -3.88 7.11
N PHE A 395 -10.01 -4.83 7.28
CA PHE A 395 -9.72 -6.11 7.93
C PHE A 395 -9.27 -7.14 6.90
N HIS A 396 -7.96 -7.25 6.69
CA HIS A 396 -7.34 -8.21 5.80
C HIS A 396 -6.61 -9.31 6.62
N PRO A 397 -7.19 -10.52 6.78
CA PRO A 397 -6.62 -11.54 7.68
C PRO A 397 -5.19 -11.96 7.32
N VAL A 398 -4.88 -12.02 6.02
CA VAL A 398 -3.54 -12.44 5.57
C VAL A 398 -2.49 -11.38 5.90
N ASP A 399 -2.72 -10.10 5.60
CA ASP A 399 -1.88 -8.98 6.05
C ASP A 399 -1.67 -8.99 7.57
N ARG A 400 -2.71 -9.21 8.39
CA ARG A 400 -2.55 -9.28 9.86
C ARG A 400 -1.65 -10.45 10.28
N TYR A 401 -1.84 -11.60 9.67
CA TYR A 401 -0.97 -12.75 9.90
C TYR A 401 0.48 -12.48 9.47
N LEU A 402 0.69 -11.84 8.31
CA LEU A 402 2.01 -11.44 7.82
C LEU A 402 2.68 -10.41 8.72
N GLU A 403 1.94 -9.45 9.27
CA GLU A 403 2.43 -8.47 10.25
C GLU A 403 2.98 -9.19 11.50
N GLU A 404 2.24 -10.15 12.05
CA GLU A 404 2.68 -10.95 13.20
C GLU A 404 3.92 -11.80 12.86
N LEU A 405 3.93 -12.49 11.71
CA LEU A 405 5.08 -13.26 11.25
C LEU A 405 6.33 -12.40 11.07
N ARG A 406 6.20 -11.22 10.45
CA ARG A 406 7.31 -10.30 10.23
C ARG A 406 7.81 -9.72 11.55
N SER A 407 6.91 -9.34 12.45
CA SER A 407 7.25 -8.85 13.79
C SER A 407 8.05 -9.88 14.59
N ALA A 408 7.67 -11.16 14.50
CA ALA A 408 8.31 -12.23 15.26
C ALA A 408 9.58 -12.80 14.60
N TYR A 409 9.61 -12.93 13.27
CA TYR A 409 10.62 -13.73 12.56
C TYR A 409 11.34 -13.04 11.40
N SER A 410 11.18 -11.73 11.18
CA SER A 410 11.94 -11.01 10.14
C SER A 410 13.46 -10.99 10.38
N GLU A 411 13.95 -11.34 11.57
CA GLU A 411 15.38 -11.59 11.80
C GLU A 411 15.85 -12.82 11.00
N PHE A 412 15.03 -13.87 10.91
CA PHE A 412 15.40 -15.20 10.42
C PHE A 412 14.92 -15.48 8.99
N ALA A 413 13.80 -14.89 8.58
CA ALA A 413 13.13 -15.22 7.34
C ALA A 413 12.55 -13.99 6.63
N LEU A 414 12.36 -14.12 5.33
CA LEU A 414 11.63 -13.20 4.47
C LEU A 414 10.29 -13.85 4.07
N PHE A 415 9.23 -13.06 4.06
CA PHE A 415 7.86 -13.51 3.79
C PHE A 415 7.28 -12.77 2.60
N PHE A 416 6.80 -13.52 1.62
CA PHE A 416 6.31 -13.01 0.35
C PHE A 416 4.90 -13.50 0.06
N HIS A 417 4.03 -12.62 -0.44
CA HIS A 417 2.61 -12.91 -0.66
C HIS A 417 2.07 -12.10 -1.84
N ASP A 418 1.12 -12.67 -2.58
CA ASP A 418 0.32 -11.94 -3.56
C ASP A 418 -0.94 -11.39 -2.88
N ARG A 419 -0.91 -10.09 -2.54
CA ARG A 419 -2.02 -9.40 -1.89
C ARG A 419 -3.33 -9.42 -2.70
N TYR A 420 -3.27 -9.65 -4.01
CA TYR A 420 -4.43 -9.62 -4.89
C TYR A 420 -5.04 -11.02 -5.11
N GLY A 421 -5.23 -11.76 -4.02
CA GLY A 421 -5.91 -13.06 -3.99
C GLY A 421 -5.00 -14.29 -3.88
N GLY A 422 -3.70 -14.11 -3.69
CA GLY A 422 -2.76 -15.20 -3.44
C GLY A 422 -3.13 -16.02 -2.22
N ASP A 423 -3.17 -17.34 -2.36
CA ASP A 423 -3.47 -18.29 -1.28
C ASP A 423 -2.21 -18.97 -0.75
N VAL A 424 -1.03 -18.45 -1.08
CA VAL A 424 0.26 -18.97 -0.63
C VAL A 424 1.13 -17.84 -0.11
N ILE A 425 1.66 -17.99 1.10
CA ILE A 425 2.78 -17.20 1.59
C ILE A 425 4.05 -18.02 1.37
N ALA A 426 5.00 -17.48 0.61
CA ALA A 426 6.29 -18.11 0.39
C ALA A 426 7.31 -17.55 1.39
N VAL A 427 8.11 -18.43 1.98
CA VAL A 427 9.09 -18.10 3.01
C VAL A 427 10.49 -18.46 2.51
N LEU A 428 11.42 -17.53 2.68
CA LEU A 428 12.84 -17.73 2.37
C LEU A 428 13.65 -17.49 3.64
N TRP A 429 14.47 -18.46 4.05
CA TRP A 429 15.40 -18.28 5.15
C TRP A 429 16.52 -17.34 4.74
N LYS A 430 16.97 -16.49 5.69
CA LYS A 430 18.17 -15.68 5.45
C LYS A 430 19.42 -16.57 5.39
N PRO A 431 20.48 -16.16 4.67
CA PRO A 431 21.66 -17.00 4.46
C PRO A 431 22.35 -17.46 5.76
N ASP A 432 22.31 -16.61 6.79
CA ASP A 432 22.92 -16.81 8.11
C ASP A 432 22.11 -17.73 9.04
N ILE A 433 20.94 -18.24 8.61
CA ILE A 433 20.05 -19.06 9.44
C ILE A 433 20.72 -20.33 10.00
N GLN A 434 21.72 -20.86 9.28
CA GLN A 434 22.41 -22.10 9.65
C GLN A 434 23.64 -21.86 10.53
N GLU A 435 24.06 -20.60 10.68
CA GLU A 435 25.27 -20.24 11.43
C GLU A 435 25.14 -20.55 12.91
N LEU A 436 26.27 -20.90 13.53
CA LEU A 436 26.34 -21.09 14.97
C LEU A 436 26.46 -19.73 15.65
N LYS A 437 25.65 -19.54 16.69
CA LYS A 437 25.61 -18.32 17.48
C LYS A 437 26.07 -18.60 18.91
N ASP A 438 26.74 -17.63 19.49
CA ASP A 438 26.97 -17.58 20.93
C ASP A 438 25.71 -17.11 21.63
N PHE A 439 25.44 -17.64 22.83
CA PHE A 439 24.27 -17.24 23.59
C PHE A 439 24.45 -15.86 24.19
N GLN A 440 23.49 -14.98 23.89
CA GLN A 440 23.33 -13.69 24.52
C GLN A 440 21.85 -13.53 24.87
N ILE A 441 21.54 -12.85 25.98
CA ILE A 441 20.14 -12.63 26.38
C ILE A 441 19.35 -11.92 25.27
N LEU A 442 20.01 -11.04 24.51
CA LEU A 442 19.42 -10.29 23.41
C LEU A 442 19.09 -11.14 22.18
N ASN A 443 19.77 -12.28 21.97
CA ASN A 443 19.57 -13.16 20.81
C ASN A 443 18.95 -14.52 21.17
N ALA A 444 18.47 -14.69 22.40
CA ALA A 444 17.96 -15.96 22.91
C ALA A 444 16.70 -16.50 22.19
N LYS A 445 16.07 -15.70 21.34
CA LYS A 445 14.84 -16.07 20.62
C LYS A 445 15.12 -17.15 19.58
N ALA A 446 14.24 -18.15 19.53
CA ALA A 446 14.24 -19.21 18.52
C ALA A 446 15.57 -20.00 18.40
N LEU A 447 16.40 -20.04 19.44
CA LEU A 447 17.63 -20.83 19.45
C LEU A 447 17.44 -22.18 20.13
N LYS A 448 18.12 -23.21 19.62
CA LYS A 448 18.33 -24.50 20.30
C LYS A 448 19.80 -24.72 20.60
N GLN A 449 20.06 -25.33 21.74
CA GLN A 449 21.40 -25.73 22.14
C GLN A 449 21.87 -26.90 21.29
N ILE A 450 23.13 -26.87 20.86
CA ILE A 450 23.81 -27.97 20.19
C ILE A 450 25.21 -28.17 20.80
N THR A 451 25.72 -29.39 20.78
CA THR A 451 27.07 -29.71 21.21
C THR A 451 27.95 -29.93 19.98
N VAL A 452 29.01 -29.13 19.84
CA VAL A 452 29.99 -29.25 18.75
C VAL A 452 31.37 -29.28 19.39
N ASP A 453 32.14 -30.33 19.12
CA ASP A 453 33.51 -30.52 19.64
C ASP A 453 33.64 -30.43 21.18
N GLY A 454 32.58 -30.80 21.91
CA GLY A 454 32.52 -30.71 23.37
C GLY A 454 32.13 -29.34 23.92
N GLU A 455 31.97 -28.33 23.05
CA GLU A 455 31.50 -26.99 23.41
C GLU A 455 29.99 -26.85 23.19
N THR A 456 29.36 -26.04 24.04
CA THR A 456 27.95 -25.67 23.90
C THR A 456 27.83 -24.48 22.96
N LYS A 457 27.18 -24.69 21.81
CA LYS A 457 26.85 -23.64 20.83
C LYS A 457 25.35 -23.59 20.61
N TYR A 458 24.88 -22.54 19.96
CA TYR A 458 23.45 -22.35 19.68
C TYR A 458 23.22 -22.23 18.19
N LYS A 459 22.06 -22.70 17.75
CA LYS A 459 21.64 -22.61 16.36
C LYS A 459 20.15 -22.31 16.31
N VAL A 460 19.70 -21.63 15.25
CA VAL A 460 18.28 -21.35 15.07
C VAL A 460 17.49 -22.66 14.97
N ASN A 461 16.42 -22.76 15.75
CA ASN A 461 15.51 -23.89 15.79
C ASN A 461 14.45 -23.75 14.71
N ILE A 462 14.82 -24.06 13.46
CA ILE A 462 13.95 -23.95 12.28
C ILE A 462 12.64 -24.75 12.46
N GLU A 463 12.70 -25.93 13.07
CA GLU A 463 11.52 -26.76 13.32
C GLU A 463 10.50 -26.05 14.23
N ALA A 464 10.97 -25.40 15.29
CA ALA A 464 10.11 -24.63 16.18
C ALA A 464 9.50 -23.41 15.47
N ILE A 465 10.29 -22.68 14.67
CA ILE A 465 9.78 -21.55 13.88
C ILE A 465 8.68 -21.99 12.91
N ILE A 466 8.86 -23.13 12.24
CA ILE A 466 7.85 -23.69 11.33
C ILE A 466 6.58 -24.09 12.08
N GLU A 467 6.72 -24.63 13.29
CA GLU A 467 5.57 -24.93 14.15
C GLU A 467 4.85 -23.64 14.60
N ASP A 468 5.59 -22.60 14.95
CA ASP A 468 5.04 -21.29 15.28
C ASP A 468 4.22 -20.71 14.12
N PHE A 469 4.65 -20.90 12.86
CA PHE A 469 3.85 -20.51 11.70
C PHE A 469 2.48 -21.19 11.70
N ARG A 470 2.38 -22.46 12.12
CA ARG A 470 1.09 -23.16 12.24
C ARG A 470 0.27 -22.61 13.40
N ILE A 471 0.91 -22.39 14.55
CA ILE A 471 0.26 -21.92 15.78
C ILE A 471 -0.33 -20.52 15.56
N ILE A 472 0.47 -19.56 15.09
CA ILE A 472 0.03 -18.19 14.81
C ILE A 472 -1.03 -18.19 13.70
N GLY A 473 -0.83 -19.02 12.67
CA GLY A 473 -1.76 -19.15 11.55
C GLY A 473 -3.01 -19.98 11.82
N THR A 474 -3.30 -20.38 13.07
CA THR A 474 -4.41 -21.30 13.39
C THR A 474 -5.73 -20.80 12.80
N GLY A 475 -6.41 -21.67 12.04
CA GLY A 475 -7.67 -21.34 11.36
C GLY A 475 -7.52 -20.65 10.01
N LEU A 476 -6.39 -19.99 9.72
CA LEU A 476 -6.08 -19.37 8.42
C LEU A 476 -5.19 -20.27 7.54
N VAL A 477 -4.14 -20.86 8.11
CA VAL A 477 -3.20 -21.74 7.41
C VAL A 477 -3.83 -23.12 7.27
N LYS A 478 -3.88 -23.62 6.03
CA LYS A 478 -4.39 -24.94 5.68
C LYS A 478 -3.30 -26.00 5.69
N GLU A 479 -2.13 -25.67 5.13
CA GLU A 479 -1.03 -26.61 4.95
C GLU A 479 0.31 -25.86 4.98
N VAL A 480 1.34 -26.50 5.52
CA VAL A 480 2.72 -26.01 5.52
C VAL A 480 3.59 -27.03 4.79
N THR A 481 4.11 -26.66 3.63
CA THR A 481 5.00 -27.49 2.80
C THR A 481 6.44 -27.01 2.98
N ILE A 482 7.34 -27.92 3.35
CA ILE A 482 8.78 -27.64 3.45
C ILE A 482 9.43 -28.17 2.17
N ASN A 483 10.05 -27.28 1.40
CA ASN A 483 10.79 -27.69 0.23
C ASN A 483 12.17 -28.18 0.66
N SER A 484 12.49 -29.43 0.29
CA SER A 484 13.87 -29.93 0.43
C SER A 484 14.71 -29.26 -0.66
N LYS A 485 15.84 -28.64 -0.29
CA LYS A 485 16.81 -28.11 -1.26
C LYS A 485 17.56 -29.22 -1.97
#